data_AF-A0A6J5CSG0-F1
#
_entry.id   AF-A0A6J5CSG0-F1
#
_cell.length_a   1.000
_cell.length_b   1.000
_cell.length_c   1.000
_cell.angle_alpha   90.00
_cell.angle_beta   90.00
_cell.angle_gamma   90.00
#
_symmetry.space_group_name_H-M   'P 1'
#
loop_
_entity.id
_entity.type
_entity.pdbx_description
1 polymer ?
#
loop_
_entity_poly.entity_id
_entity_poly.type
_entity_poly.pdbx_seq_one_letter_code
_entity_poly.pdbx_strand_id
1 'polypeptide(L)'
;MSKSAVRFPESAIADGCVGTARIREQIAGAAARLASTEPVPLDGAIKRLAQYDAAETAAAFMQASTVALGLGVEVERVLADWRNAPSLSPIERMQQLGRMPRGKQNKTETAYEEEVLKPQLHAGEILFYRFEAIKLRLADNTFITIDFPVITAAGQLEFREVKGRWTDDARAKTKIAAAQFPFRFIAIHAVGRGSRRTWRVEDLTSRSW
;
A
#
# COMPACT_ATOMS: atom_id res chain seq x y z
N MET A 1 50.89 16.74 23.33
CA MET A 1 49.42 16.55 23.38
C MET A 1 49.15 15.21 24.05
N SER A 2 48.87 15.22 25.36
CA SER A 2 48.58 14.01 26.13
C SER A 2 47.20 13.46 25.73
N LYS A 3 47.11 12.20 25.29
CA LYS A 3 45.83 11.53 25.05
C LYS A 3 45.18 11.26 26.40
N SER A 4 44.15 12.02 26.77
CA SER A 4 43.34 11.73 27.96
C SER A 4 42.64 10.37 27.77
N ALA A 5 43.08 9.38 28.53
CA ALA A 5 42.43 8.07 28.59
C ALA A 5 41.08 8.22 29.30
N VAL A 6 39.98 7.99 28.58
CA VAL A 6 38.64 7.94 29.16
C VAL A 6 38.53 6.64 29.98
N ARG A 7 38.37 6.75 31.30
CA ARG A 7 38.16 5.60 32.19
C ARG A 7 36.67 5.42 32.44
N PHE A 8 36.18 4.20 32.22
CA PHE A 8 34.83 3.78 32.59
C PHE A 8 34.89 2.88 33.82
N PRO A 9 33.86 2.88 34.69
CA PRO A 9 33.76 1.88 35.76
C PRO A 9 33.63 0.49 35.15
N GLU A 10 34.12 -0.54 35.85
CA GLU A 10 34.11 -1.93 35.35
C GLU A 10 32.69 -2.41 34.99
N SER A 11 31.67 -1.94 35.72
CA SER A 11 30.24 -2.19 35.44
C SER A 11 29.74 -1.64 34.10
N ALA A 12 30.52 -0.78 33.44
CA ALA A 12 30.24 -0.29 32.10
C ALA A 12 30.66 -1.29 31.00
N ILE A 13 31.37 -2.36 31.33
CA ILE A 13 31.99 -3.32 30.40
C ILE A 13 31.38 -4.70 30.61
N ALA A 14 30.87 -5.32 29.54
CA ALA A 14 30.37 -6.69 29.49
C ALA A 14 30.25 -7.12 28.02
N ASP A 15 30.57 -8.38 27.74
CA ASP A 15 30.58 -8.99 26.39
C ASP A 15 31.33 -8.15 25.34
N GLY A 16 32.45 -7.54 25.73
CA GLY A 16 33.30 -6.75 24.85
C GLY A 16 32.74 -5.38 24.42
N CYS A 17 31.58 -4.96 24.94
CA CYS A 17 30.95 -3.67 24.64
C CYS A 17 31.02 -2.71 25.84
N VAL A 18 31.27 -1.42 25.58
CA VAL A 18 31.36 -0.35 26.60
C VAL A 18 30.15 0.57 26.51
N GLY A 19 29.44 0.79 27.63
CA GLY A 19 28.29 1.70 27.72
C GLY A 19 27.99 2.13 29.16
N THR A 20 27.20 3.18 29.38
CA THR A 20 26.92 3.64 30.76
C THR A 20 26.09 2.60 31.53
N ALA A 21 26.43 2.36 32.80
CA ALA A 21 25.78 1.34 33.64
C ALA A 21 24.24 1.49 33.66
N ARG A 22 23.76 2.74 33.73
CA ARG A 22 22.32 3.06 33.69
C ARG A 22 21.62 2.57 32.42
N ILE A 23 22.25 2.74 31.25
CA ILE A 23 21.68 2.31 29.97
C ILE A 23 21.65 0.78 29.91
N ARG A 24 22.67 0.09 30.42
CA ARG A 24 22.72 -1.38 30.47
C ARG A 24 21.64 -1.97 31.39
N GLU A 25 21.46 -1.40 32.59
CA GLU A 25 20.40 -1.83 33.51
C GLU A 25 19.01 -1.66 32.88
N GLN A 26 18.78 -0.56 32.16
CA GLN A 26 17.53 -0.33 31.45
C GLN A 26 17.31 -1.34 30.32
N ILE A 27 18.34 -1.66 29.53
CA ILE A 27 18.28 -2.65 28.46
C ILE A 27 18.05 -4.06 29.03
N ALA A 28 18.80 -4.45 30.06
CA ALA A 28 18.65 -5.76 30.70
C ALA A 28 17.27 -5.92 31.35
N GLY A 29 16.77 -4.88 32.02
CA GLY A 29 15.42 -4.88 32.57
C GLY A 29 14.32 -4.94 31.50
N ALA A 30 14.52 -4.31 30.35
CA ALA A 30 13.59 -4.40 29.22
C ALA A 30 13.63 -5.79 28.57
N ALA A 31 14.81 -6.37 28.37
CA ALA A 31 14.98 -7.73 27.83
C ALA A 31 14.36 -8.79 28.75
N ALA A 32 14.54 -8.66 30.07
CA ALA A 32 13.91 -9.55 31.05
C ALA A 32 12.38 -9.47 31.02
N ARG A 33 11.79 -8.28 30.83
CA ARG A 33 10.34 -8.11 30.66
C ARG A 33 9.82 -8.73 29.36
N LEU A 34 10.58 -8.63 28.27
CA LEU A 34 10.24 -9.24 26.98
C LEU A 34 10.31 -10.77 27.00
N ALA A 35 11.21 -11.33 27.81
CA ALA A 35 11.36 -12.78 27.97
C ALA A 35 10.41 -13.38 29.02
N SER A 36 9.76 -12.56 29.85
CA SER A 36 8.82 -13.04 30.88
C SER A 36 7.51 -13.52 30.27
N THR A 37 7.05 -14.69 30.71
CA THR A 37 5.74 -15.26 30.38
C THR A 37 4.65 -14.86 31.38
N GLU A 38 4.99 -14.09 32.42
CA GLU A 38 4.01 -13.62 33.39
C GLU A 38 3.05 -12.61 32.74
N PRO A 39 1.73 -12.76 32.97
CA PRO A 39 0.74 -11.84 32.41
C PRO A 39 0.95 -10.45 33.00
N VAL A 40 1.26 -9.48 32.13
CA VAL A 40 1.41 -8.09 32.53
C VAL A 40 0.03 -7.53 32.89
N PRO A 41 -0.17 -6.95 34.08
CA PRO A 41 -1.44 -6.35 34.46
C PRO A 41 -1.73 -5.15 33.55
N LEU A 42 -2.68 -5.35 32.63
CA LEU A 42 -3.07 -4.35 31.65
C LEU A 42 -4.00 -3.28 32.24
N ASP A 43 -4.56 -3.48 33.44
CA ASP A 43 -5.55 -2.58 34.04
C ASP A 43 -5.06 -1.13 34.11
N GLY A 44 -3.80 -0.90 34.50
CA GLY A 44 -3.22 0.45 34.52
C GLY A 44 -2.95 1.04 33.14
N ALA A 45 -2.69 0.21 32.13
CA ALA A 45 -2.52 0.64 30.74
C ALA A 45 -3.89 0.94 30.09
N ILE A 46 -4.88 0.08 30.33
CA ILE A 46 -6.27 0.22 29.89
C ILE A 46 -6.90 1.44 30.56
N LYS A 47 -6.66 1.67 31.86
CA LYS A 47 -7.16 2.86 32.57
C LYS A 47 -6.53 4.16 32.04
N ARG A 48 -5.27 4.13 31.60
CA ARG A 48 -4.62 5.26 30.90
C ARG A 48 -5.19 5.49 29.50
N LEU A 49 -5.49 4.43 28.76
CA LEU A 49 -6.18 4.48 27.46
C LEU A 49 -7.63 4.96 27.59
N ALA A 50 -8.34 4.59 28.65
CA ALA A 50 -9.70 5.06 28.94
C ALA A 50 -9.71 6.50 29.47
N GLN A 51 -8.67 6.93 30.19
CA GLN A 51 -8.48 8.34 30.59
C GLN A 51 -8.08 9.24 29.41
N TYR A 52 -7.72 8.68 28.26
CA TYR A 52 -7.41 9.40 27.03
C TYR A 52 -8.67 9.98 26.34
N ASP A 53 -9.88 9.63 26.80
CA ASP A 53 -11.14 10.28 26.40
C ASP A 53 -11.31 11.70 26.96
N ALA A 54 -10.44 12.14 27.88
CA ALA A 54 -10.31 13.55 28.21
C ALA A 54 -9.43 14.22 27.15
N ALA A 55 -10.03 14.58 26.01
CA ALA A 55 -9.38 15.07 24.79
C ALA A 55 -8.36 16.23 24.94
N GLU A 56 -8.29 16.89 26.10
CA GLU A 56 -7.31 17.94 26.41
C GLU A 56 -5.94 17.42 26.89
N THR A 57 -5.87 16.30 27.62
CA THR A 57 -4.59 15.82 28.19
C THR A 57 -3.70 15.12 27.16
N ALA A 58 -4.31 14.41 26.20
CA ALA A 58 -3.62 13.80 25.07
C ALA A 58 -2.92 14.84 24.18
N ALA A 59 -3.57 15.98 23.98
CA ALA A 59 -3.07 17.08 23.17
C ALA A 59 -1.82 17.72 23.79
N ALA A 60 -1.90 18.06 25.07
CA ALA A 60 -0.80 18.64 25.83
C ALA A 60 0.42 17.71 25.90
N PHE A 61 0.19 16.40 26.07
CA PHE A 61 1.28 15.41 26.11
C PHE A 61 1.96 15.22 24.75
N MET A 62 1.18 15.13 23.66
CA MET A 62 1.73 15.07 22.31
C MET A 62 2.49 16.35 21.95
N GLN A 63 1.98 17.52 22.34
CA GLN A 63 2.64 18.80 22.08
C GLN A 63 3.95 18.94 22.85
N ALA A 64 3.97 18.55 24.13
CA ALA A 64 5.19 18.50 24.93
C ALA A 64 6.24 17.54 24.34
N SER A 65 5.82 16.37 23.86
CA SER A 65 6.73 15.39 23.23
C SER A 65 7.26 15.86 21.88
N THR A 66 6.42 16.44 21.02
CA THR A 66 6.81 17.01 19.72
C THR A 66 7.80 18.16 19.88
N VAL A 67 7.58 19.04 20.85
CA VAL A 67 8.51 20.13 21.21
C VAL A 67 9.83 19.58 21.77
N ALA A 68 9.77 18.60 22.69
CA ALA A 68 10.97 17.99 23.27
C ALA A 68 11.82 17.23 22.24
N LEU A 69 11.18 16.66 21.20
CA LEU A 69 11.84 15.96 20.10
C LEU A 69 12.22 16.89 18.94
N GLY A 70 11.94 18.19 19.02
CA GLY A 70 12.27 19.18 17.97
C GLY A 70 11.53 18.95 16.64
N LEU A 71 10.42 18.22 16.67
CA LEU A 71 9.63 17.92 15.49
C LEU A 71 8.79 19.16 15.14
N GLY A 72 9.00 19.75 13.97
CA GLY A 72 8.26 20.94 13.48
C GLY A 72 6.82 20.63 13.08
N VAL A 73 6.08 19.89 13.90
CA VAL A 73 4.71 19.44 13.65
C VAL A 73 3.75 20.29 14.48
N GLU A 74 2.82 20.97 13.82
CA GLU A 74 1.72 21.67 14.50
C GLU A 74 0.74 20.64 15.08
N VAL A 75 0.93 20.30 16.35
CA VAL A 75 0.15 19.26 17.05
C VAL A 75 -1.34 19.60 17.09
N GLU A 76 -1.70 20.87 17.30
CA GLU A 76 -3.10 21.31 17.25
C GLU A 76 -3.77 21.01 15.90
N ARG A 77 -3.06 21.23 14.80
CA ARG A 77 -3.56 20.95 13.45
C ARG A 77 -3.77 19.45 13.24
N VAL A 78 -2.80 18.63 13.63
CA VAL A 78 -2.89 17.17 13.54
C VAL A 78 -4.06 16.63 14.37
N LEU A 79 -4.29 17.19 15.55
CA LEU A 79 -5.41 16.82 16.41
C LEU A 79 -6.76 17.27 15.85
N ALA A 80 -6.83 18.46 15.27
CA ALA A 80 -8.02 18.95 14.59
C ALA A 80 -8.37 18.08 13.39
N ASP A 81 -7.36 17.69 12.59
CA ASP A 81 -7.53 16.77 11.46
C ASP A 81 -8.00 15.39 11.93
N TRP A 82 -7.47 14.88 13.04
CA TRP A 82 -7.89 13.59 13.63
C TRP A 82 -9.33 13.62 14.17
N ARG A 83 -9.69 14.69 14.91
CA ARG A 83 -11.06 14.88 15.46
C ARG A 83 -12.10 15.03 14.36
N ASN A 84 -11.73 15.65 13.25
CA ASN A 84 -12.62 15.88 12.11
C ASN A 84 -12.51 14.79 11.03
N ALA A 85 -11.69 13.75 11.24
CA ALA A 85 -11.54 12.68 10.27
C ALA A 85 -12.84 11.88 10.17
N PRO A 86 -13.41 11.71 8.96
CA PRO A 86 -14.62 10.92 8.79
C PRO A 86 -14.37 9.46 9.20
N SER A 87 -15.31 8.87 9.94
CA SER A 87 -15.25 7.47 10.40
C SER A 87 -15.51 6.51 9.24
N LEU A 88 -14.55 6.41 8.33
CA LEU A 88 -14.63 5.53 7.17
C LEU A 88 -14.23 4.11 7.54
N SER A 89 -15.05 3.16 7.10
CA SER A 89 -14.73 1.74 7.16
C SER A 89 -13.44 1.44 6.39
N PRO A 90 -12.74 0.32 6.69
CA PRO A 90 -11.56 -0.09 5.93
C PRO A 90 -11.81 -0.23 4.41
N ILE A 91 -13.03 -0.60 4.02
CA ILE A 91 -13.44 -0.69 2.61
C ILE A 91 -13.53 0.69 1.98
N GLU A 92 -14.15 1.66 2.66
CA GLU A 92 -14.28 3.03 2.16
C GLU A 92 -12.92 3.74 2.10
N ARG A 93 -12.02 3.50 3.06
CA ARG A 93 -10.63 3.96 2.99
C ARG A 93 -9.89 3.37 1.80
N MET A 94 -10.04 2.07 1.54
CA MET A 94 -9.45 1.42 0.37
C MET A 94 -10.01 1.98 -0.95
N GLN A 95 -11.32 2.24 -1.01
CA GLN A 95 -11.98 2.83 -2.19
C GLN A 95 -11.54 4.28 -2.43
N GLN A 96 -11.36 5.08 -1.38
CA GLN A 96 -10.84 6.45 -1.49
C GLN A 96 -9.37 6.49 -1.92
N LEU A 97 -8.52 5.62 -1.35
CA LEU A 97 -7.12 5.50 -1.74
C LEU A 97 -6.94 5.00 -3.19
N GLY A 98 -7.95 4.31 -3.74
CA GLY A 98 -7.95 3.77 -5.10
C GLY A 98 -8.34 4.76 -6.20
N ARG A 99 -8.81 5.98 -5.87
CA ARG A 99 -9.15 6.99 -6.88
C ARG A 99 -7.92 7.80 -7.26
N MET A 100 -6.99 7.18 -8.00
CA MET A 100 -5.96 7.94 -8.70
C MET A 100 -6.60 8.86 -9.74
N PRO A 101 -6.01 10.03 -10.03
CA PRO A 101 -6.48 10.90 -11.11
C PRO A 101 -6.46 10.12 -12.44
N ARG A 102 -7.51 10.30 -13.24
CA ARG A 102 -7.66 9.66 -14.56
C ARG A 102 -6.39 9.88 -15.41
N GLY A 103 -5.94 8.84 -16.13
CA GLY A 103 -4.74 8.89 -16.94
C GLY A 103 -3.42 8.65 -16.20
N LYS A 104 -3.45 8.35 -14.89
CA LYS A 104 -2.25 7.94 -14.14
C LYS A 104 -2.32 6.45 -13.80
N GLN A 105 -1.35 5.70 -14.29
CA GLN A 105 -1.24 4.26 -14.03
C GLN A 105 -1.03 3.95 -12.56
N ASN A 106 -1.67 2.87 -12.12
CA ASN A 106 -1.40 2.24 -10.86
C ASN A 106 -0.09 1.42 -10.92
N LYS A 107 0.45 1.03 -9.75
CA LYS A 107 1.73 0.27 -9.69
C LYS A 107 1.69 -1.09 -10.41
N THR A 108 0.51 -1.70 -10.53
CA THR A 108 0.30 -2.98 -11.21
C THR A 108 0.25 -2.78 -12.73
N GLU A 109 -0.44 -1.75 -13.20
CA GLU A 109 -0.53 -1.38 -14.62
C GLU A 109 0.84 -0.98 -15.16
N THR A 110 1.60 -0.14 -14.43
CA THR A 110 2.98 0.18 -14.83
C THR A 110 3.86 -1.05 -14.85
N ALA A 111 3.74 -1.95 -13.86
CA ALA A 111 4.50 -3.19 -13.89
C ALA A 111 4.12 -4.08 -15.08
N TYR A 112 2.84 -4.16 -15.43
CA TYR A 112 2.40 -4.90 -16.61
C TYR A 112 2.94 -4.30 -17.91
N GLU A 113 2.96 -2.97 -18.01
CA GLU A 113 3.54 -2.29 -19.16
C GLU A 113 5.04 -2.59 -19.32
N GLU A 114 5.82 -2.45 -18.24
CA GLU A 114 7.27 -2.68 -18.26
C GLU A 114 7.64 -4.15 -18.47
N GLU A 115 6.94 -5.07 -17.81
CA GLU A 115 7.29 -6.50 -17.80
C GLU A 115 6.73 -7.26 -19.01
N VAL A 116 5.64 -6.78 -19.63
CA VAL A 116 4.92 -7.50 -20.69
C VAL A 116 4.79 -6.67 -21.97
N LEU A 117 4.16 -5.49 -21.92
CA LEU A 117 3.82 -4.76 -23.15
C LEU A 117 5.05 -4.23 -23.88
N LYS A 118 6.01 -3.60 -23.18
CA LYS A 118 7.23 -3.09 -23.80
C LYS A 118 8.09 -4.20 -24.43
N PRO A 119 8.36 -5.34 -23.75
CA PRO A 119 9.01 -6.49 -24.37
C PRO A 119 8.29 -6.98 -25.63
N GLN A 120 6.97 -7.10 -25.58
CA GLN A 120 6.18 -7.54 -26.74
C GLN A 120 6.24 -6.54 -27.91
N LEU A 121 6.24 -5.24 -27.61
CA LEU A 121 6.39 -4.19 -28.62
C LEU A 121 7.77 -4.27 -29.28
N HIS A 122 8.83 -4.42 -28.47
CA HIS A 122 10.19 -4.57 -28.98
C HIS A 122 10.40 -5.86 -29.77
N ALA A 123 9.73 -6.95 -29.38
CA ALA A 123 9.75 -8.22 -30.10
C ALA A 123 8.90 -8.20 -31.39
N GLY A 124 8.09 -7.15 -31.60
CA GLY A 124 7.17 -7.05 -32.73
C GLY A 124 5.94 -7.96 -32.61
N GLU A 125 5.67 -8.53 -31.44
CA GLU A 125 4.45 -9.31 -31.17
C GLU A 125 3.20 -8.43 -31.10
N ILE A 126 3.39 -7.19 -30.66
CA ILE A 126 2.39 -6.13 -30.71
C ILE A 126 2.94 -4.96 -31.50
N LEU A 127 2.06 -4.30 -32.25
CA LEU A 127 2.40 -3.17 -33.10
C LEU A 127 2.12 -1.84 -32.39
N PHE A 128 1.17 -1.85 -31.46
CA PHE A 128 0.72 -0.65 -30.77
C PHE A 128 0.06 -1.02 -29.45
N TYR A 129 0.25 -0.17 -28.44
CA TYR A 129 -0.57 -0.14 -27.25
C TYR A 129 -0.65 1.29 -26.70
N ARG A 130 -1.70 1.61 -25.94
CA ARG A 130 -1.80 2.88 -25.21
C ARG A 130 -2.68 2.76 -23.98
N PHE A 131 -2.27 3.33 -22.86
CA PHE A 131 -3.03 3.32 -21.61
C PHE A 131 -4.32 4.16 -21.70
N GLU A 132 -5.45 3.62 -21.21
CA GLU A 132 -6.78 4.25 -21.13
C GLU A 132 -7.24 4.95 -22.43
N ALA A 133 -6.83 4.44 -23.59
CA ALA A 133 -7.04 5.12 -24.87
C ALA A 133 -8.44 4.91 -25.48
N ILE A 134 -9.10 3.79 -25.16
CA ILE A 134 -10.38 3.39 -25.74
C ILE A 134 -11.43 3.26 -24.65
N LYS A 135 -12.60 3.84 -24.91
CA LYS A 135 -13.80 3.69 -24.09
C LYS A 135 -14.90 3.06 -24.92
N LEU A 136 -15.51 2.00 -24.39
CA LEU A 136 -16.62 1.30 -25.02
C LEU A 136 -17.92 1.68 -24.33
N ARG A 137 -18.94 2.04 -25.10
CA ARG A 137 -20.29 2.30 -24.61
C ARG A 137 -21.03 0.98 -24.43
N LEU A 138 -21.52 0.71 -23.22
CA LEU A 138 -22.30 -0.48 -22.88
C LEU A 138 -23.81 -0.20 -22.81
N ALA A 139 -24.20 1.03 -22.47
CA ALA A 139 -25.58 1.51 -22.40
C ALA A 139 -25.63 3.06 -22.47
N ASP A 140 -26.80 3.68 -22.32
CA ASP A 140 -27.01 5.10 -22.63
C ASP A 140 -26.24 6.12 -21.80
N ASN A 141 -25.60 5.71 -20.70
CA ASN A 141 -24.59 6.51 -19.98
C ASN A 141 -23.53 5.62 -19.30
N THR A 142 -23.38 4.39 -19.80
CA THR A 142 -22.51 3.39 -19.18
C THR A 142 -21.35 3.11 -20.11
N PHE A 143 -20.15 3.43 -19.65
CA PHE A 143 -18.92 3.21 -20.41
C PHE A 143 -17.93 2.39 -19.59
N ILE A 144 -17.24 1.49 -20.27
CA ILE A 144 -16.04 0.85 -19.74
C ILE A 144 -14.82 1.50 -20.41
N THR A 145 -13.84 1.91 -19.61
CA THR A 145 -12.55 2.36 -20.11
C THR A 145 -11.63 1.15 -20.07
N ILE A 146 -10.99 0.84 -21.20
CA ILE A 146 -10.07 -0.29 -21.28
C ILE A 146 -8.69 0.15 -20.79
N ASP A 147 -8.07 -0.64 -19.92
CA ASP A 147 -6.73 -0.32 -19.39
C ASP A 147 -5.70 -0.25 -20.54
N PHE A 148 -5.57 -1.32 -21.34
CA PHE A 148 -4.64 -1.38 -22.48
C PHE A 148 -5.29 -1.99 -23.74
N PRO A 149 -5.79 -1.16 -24.67
CA PRO A 149 -5.98 -1.56 -26.05
C PRO A 149 -4.63 -1.84 -26.73
N VAL A 150 -4.53 -3.00 -27.37
CA VAL A 150 -3.31 -3.52 -28.00
C VAL A 150 -3.64 -3.97 -29.43
N ILE A 151 -2.82 -3.60 -30.41
CA ILE A 151 -2.86 -4.17 -31.76
C ILE A 151 -1.76 -5.22 -31.85
N THR A 152 -2.13 -6.46 -32.11
CA THR A 152 -1.17 -7.57 -32.27
C THR A 152 -0.45 -7.50 -33.62
N ALA A 153 0.63 -8.26 -33.78
CA ALA A 153 1.33 -8.44 -35.05
C ALA A 153 0.40 -8.95 -36.17
N ALA A 154 -0.64 -9.70 -35.81
CA ALA A 154 -1.67 -10.18 -36.73
C ALA A 154 -2.72 -9.11 -37.09
N GLY A 155 -2.58 -7.87 -36.60
CA GLY A 155 -3.50 -6.77 -36.84
C GLY A 155 -4.81 -6.85 -36.04
N GLN A 156 -4.90 -7.75 -35.06
CA GLN A 156 -6.10 -7.90 -34.23
C GLN A 156 -6.06 -6.91 -33.06
N LEU A 157 -7.22 -6.33 -32.74
CA LEU A 157 -7.39 -5.49 -31.57
C LEU A 157 -7.76 -6.35 -30.35
N GLU A 158 -6.88 -6.34 -29.35
CA GLU A 158 -7.06 -6.98 -28.06
C GLU A 158 -7.24 -5.92 -26.97
N PHE A 159 -8.24 -6.11 -26.11
CA PHE A 159 -8.45 -5.30 -24.93
C PHE A 159 -7.96 -6.05 -23.71
N ARG A 160 -6.86 -5.57 -23.14
CA ARG A 160 -6.22 -6.17 -21.98
C ARG A 160 -6.56 -5.36 -20.74
N GLU A 161 -7.30 -5.98 -19.82
CA GLU A 161 -7.73 -5.37 -18.56
C GLU A 161 -6.89 -5.93 -17.41
N VAL A 162 -6.19 -5.06 -16.68
CA VAL A 162 -5.23 -5.44 -15.65
C VAL A 162 -5.82 -5.13 -14.27
N LYS A 163 -6.12 -6.19 -13.50
CA LYS A 163 -6.57 -6.04 -12.11
C LYS A 163 -5.66 -6.78 -11.15
N GLY A 164 -5.34 -6.14 -10.03
CA GLY A 164 -4.69 -6.80 -8.89
C GLY A 164 -5.64 -7.63 -8.03
N ARG A 165 -6.92 -7.21 -7.94
CA ARG A 165 -8.00 -7.98 -7.32
C ARG A 165 -9.22 -7.84 -8.21
N TRP A 166 -9.75 -8.96 -8.70
CA TRP A 166 -11.01 -8.96 -9.42
C TRP A 166 -12.17 -8.93 -8.45
N THR A 167 -13.05 -7.94 -8.63
CA THR A 167 -14.40 -7.95 -8.06
C THR A 167 -15.37 -8.47 -9.12
N ASP A 168 -16.47 -9.10 -8.68
CA ASP A 168 -17.46 -9.65 -9.60
C ASP A 168 -18.04 -8.60 -10.54
N ASP A 169 -18.23 -7.36 -10.06
CA ASP A 169 -18.71 -6.23 -10.87
C ASP A 169 -17.77 -5.87 -12.03
N ALA A 170 -16.45 -5.84 -11.79
CA ALA A 170 -15.47 -5.54 -12.84
C ALA A 170 -15.47 -6.61 -13.93
N ARG A 171 -15.54 -7.89 -13.54
CA ARG A 171 -15.57 -9.03 -14.47
C ARG A 171 -16.87 -9.06 -15.27
N ALA A 172 -18.00 -8.77 -14.63
CA ALA A 172 -19.29 -8.68 -15.31
C ALA A 172 -19.27 -7.61 -16.40
N LYS A 173 -18.73 -6.42 -16.13
CA LYS A 173 -18.62 -5.34 -17.13
C LYS A 173 -17.76 -5.75 -18.33
N THR A 174 -16.62 -6.42 -18.10
CA THR A 174 -15.78 -6.93 -19.19
C THR A 174 -16.50 -8.00 -20.01
N LYS A 175 -17.21 -8.94 -19.37
CA LYS A 175 -18.02 -9.96 -20.06
C LYS A 175 -19.16 -9.35 -20.88
N ILE A 176 -19.84 -8.33 -20.35
CA ILE A 176 -20.88 -7.59 -21.07
C ILE A 176 -20.28 -6.91 -22.31
N ALA A 177 -19.10 -6.29 -22.18
CA ALA A 177 -18.40 -5.70 -23.32
C ALA A 177 -18.03 -6.76 -24.37
N ALA A 178 -17.52 -7.92 -23.94
CA ALA A 178 -17.19 -9.04 -24.81
C ALA A 178 -18.41 -9.64 -25.54
N ALA A 179 -19.59 -9.57 -24.93
CA ALA A 179 -20.83 -9.98 -25.60
C ALA A 179 -21.25 -9.00 -26.71
N GLN A 180 -21.03 -7.69 -26.50
CA GLN A 180 -21.49 -6.61 -27.39
C GLN A 180 -20.54 -6.29 -28.54
N PHE A 181 -19.22 -6.42 -28.33
CA PHE A 181 -18.23 -5.98 -29.30
C PHE A 181 -17.44 -7.15 -29.91
N PRO A 182 -17.09 -7.10 -31.22
CA PRO A 182 -16.38 -8.16 -31.92
C PRO A 182 -14.85 -8.09 -31.69
N PHE A 183 -14.41 -7.80 -30.46
CA PHE A 183 -13.01 -7.68 -30.09
C PHE A 183 -12.62 -8.75 -29.08
N ARG A 184 -11.32 -9.02 -28.96
CA ARG A 184 -10.82 -9.95 -27.95
C ARG A 184 -10.69 -9.24 -26.61
N PHE A 185 -11.25 -9.82 -25.57
CA PHE A 185 -11.14 -9.31 -24.21
C PHE A 185 -10.29 -10.25 -23.38
N ILE A 186 -9.18 -9.75 -22.86
CA ILE A 186 -8.21 -10.52 -22.09
C ILE A 186 -8.15 -9.95 -20.67
N ALA A 187 -8.52 -10.77 -19.70
CA ALA A 187 -8.35 -10.46 -18.29
C ALA A 187 -6.94 -10.84 -17.83
N ILE A 188 -6.24 -9.87 -17.27
CA ILE A 188 -4.91 -10.04 -16.69
C ILE A 188 -5.02 -9.89 -15.17
N HIS A 189 -4.64 -10.94 -14.46
CA HIS A 189 -4.62 -10.96 -13.00
C HIS A 189 -3.19 -11.03 -12.47
N ALA A 190 -2.82 -10.02 -11.68
CA ALA A 190 -1.54 -10.01 -10.98
C ALA A 190 -1.59 -10.91 -9.74
N VAL A 191 -0.84 -12.02 -9.76
CA VAL A 191 -0.71 -12.94 -8.62
C VAL A 191 0.62 -12.69 -7.92
N GLY A 192 0.59 -12.44 -6.61
CA GLY A 192 1.78 -12.13 -5.82
C GLY A 192 2.14 -10.64 -5.79
N ARG A 193 3.32 -10.31 -5.24
CA ARG A 193 3.82 -8.93 -5.09
C ARG A 193 5.32 -8.85 -5.36
N GLY A 194 5.78 -7.69 -5.84
CA GLY A 194 7.19 -7.43 -6.12
C GLY A 194 7.77 -8.40 -7.15
N SER A 195 9.00 -8.85 -6.94
CA SER A 195 9.74 -9.74 -7.85
C SER A 195 9.14 -11.14 -8.02
N ARG A 196 8.18 -11.54 -7.18
CA ARG A 196 7.46 -12.83 -7.31
C ARG A 196 6.11 -12.67 -8.02
N ARG A 197 5.85 -11.51 -8.62
CA ARG A 197 4.62 -11.28 -9.38
C ARG A 197 4.59 -12.18 -10.60
N THR A 198 3.43 -12.80 -10.82
CA THR A 198 3.12 -13.57 -12.04
C THR A 198 1.82 -13.08 -12.64
N TRP A 199 1.69 -13.20 -13.95
CA TRP A 199 0.54 -12.73 -14.70
C TRP A 199 -0.32 -13.93 -15.11
N ARG A 200 -1.51 -14.05 -14.54
CA ARG A 200 -2.51 -15.01 -15.02
C ARG A 200 -3.35 -14.33 -16.10
N VAL A 201 -3.45 -15.00 -17.24
CA VAL A 201 -4.16 -14.51 -18.42
C VAL A 201 -5.40 -15.38 -18.63
N GLU A 202 -6.55 -14.76 -18.80
CA GLU A 202 -7.81 -15.42 -19.11
C GLU A 202 -8.44 -14.74 -20.34
N ASP A 203 -8.82 -15.53 -21.34
CA ASP A 203 -9.56 -15.03 -22.50
C ASP A 203 -11.06 -14.99 -22.16
N LEU A 204 -11.61 -13.78 -22.09
CA LEU A 204 -13.01 -13.49 -21.84
C LEU A 204 -13.79 -13.22 -23.13
N THR A 205 -13.31 -13.70 -24.29
CA THR A 205 -14.01 -13.56 -25.56
C THR A 205 -14.99 -14.70 -25.82
N SER A 206 -14.70 -15.90 -25.30
CA SER A 206 -15.53 -17.09 -25.51
C SER A 206 -16.82 -17.03 -24.68
N ARG A 207 -17.97 -16.79 -25.31
CA ARG A 207 -19.32 -16.67 -24.70
C ARG A 207 -19.82 -17.87 -23.87
N SER A 208 -18.97 -18.81 -23.51
CA SER A 208 -19.25 -20.05 -22.79
C SER A 208 -19.07 -19.94 -21.26
N TRP A 209 -19.33 -18.77 -20.69
CA TRP A 209 -19.22 -18.51 -19.24
C TRP A 209 -20.56 -18.43 -18.53
#